data_AF-A0AAW5LBI6-F1
#
_entry.id   AF-A0AAW5LBI6-F1
#
_cell.length_a   1.000
_cell.length_b   1.000
_cell.length_c   1.000
_cell.angle_alpha   90.00
_cell.angle_beta   90.00
_cell.angle_gamma   90.00
#
_symmetry.space_group_name_H-M   'P 1'
#
loop_
_entity.id
_entity.type
_entity.pdbx_description
1 polymer ?
#
loop_
_entity_poly.entity_id
_entity_poly.type
_entity_poly.pdbx_seq_one_letter_code
_entity_poly.pdbx_strand_id
1 'polypeptide(L)' 'MALTRCPECRKKASEYAETCPNCGFSFKQEDLEIYKQKLEERRLQNAEINQKIIKLHLIWFCIFTLFIVIASLITQV' A
#
# COMPACT_ATOMS: atom_id res chain seq x y z
N MET A 1 11.54 -7.63 -31.52
CA MET A 1 12.01 -7.91 -30.14
C MET A 1 10.88 -7.61 -29.19
N ALA A 2 10.37 -8.62 -28.47
CA ALA A 2 9.40 -8.41 -27.40
C ALA A 2 10.14 -7.84 -26.17
N LEU A 3 9.61 -6.75 -25.62
CA LEU A 3 10.13 -6.10 -24.42
C LEU A 3 9.05 -6.20 -23.34
N THR A 4 9.41 -6.73 -22.18
CA THR A 4 8.54 -6.81 -21.00
C THR A 4 8.90 -5.70 -20.02
N ARG A 5 7.98 -5.35 -19.10
CA ARG A 5 8.28 -4.39 -18.03
C ARG A 5 8.79 -5.14 -16.81
N CYS A 6 9.91 -4.68 -16.25
CA CYS A 6 10.42 -5.19 -14.99
C CYS A 6 9.40 -4.95 -13.86
N PRO A 7 9.07 -5.96 -13.02
CA PRO A 7 8.07 -5.82 -11.96
C PRO A 7 8.50 -4.85 -10.86
N GLU A 8 9.81 -4.64 -10.67
CA GLU A 8 10.36 -3.76 -9.64
C GLU A 8 10.49 -2.31 -10.13
N CYS A 9 11.31 -2.07 -11.16
CA CYS A 9 11.64 -0.71 -11.62
C CYS A 9 10.73 -0.19 -12.76
N ARG A 10 9.85 -1.04 -13.31
CA ARG A 10 8.90 -0.72 -14.41
C ARG A 10 9.53 -0.28 -15.74
N LYS A 11 10.86 -0.28 -15.88
CA LYS A 11 11.56 -0.05 -17.15
C LYS A 11 11.44 -1.27 -18.06
N LYS A 12 11.59 -1.04 -19.38
CA LYS A 12 11.54 -2.11 -20.40
C LYS A 12 12.82 -2.95 -20.33
N ALA A 13 12.67 -4.27 -20.35
CA ALA A 13 13.75 -5.24 -20.40
C ALA A 13 13.46 -6.28 -21.50
N SER A 14 14.50 -6.96 -21.96
CA SER A 14 14.34 -8.11 -22.87
C SER A 14 13.62 -9.24 -22.15
N GLU A 15 12.70 -9.92 -22.83
CA GLU A 15 12.01 -11.10 -22.29
C GLU A 15 12.95 -12.27 -21.97
N TYR A 16 14.12 -12.30 -22.63
CA TYR A 16 15.15 -13.33 -22.42
C TYR A 16 16.25 -12.92 -21.43
N ALA A 17 16.19 -11.71 -20.86
CA ALA A 17 17.19 -11.30 -19.89
C ALA A 17 16.99 -12.08 -18.58
N GLU A 18 18.05 -12.66 -18.03
CA GLU A 18 18.01 -13.30 -16.72
C GLU A 18 17.91 -12.28 -15.58
N THR A 19 18.46 -11.08 -15.79
CA THR A 19 18.43 -9.97 -14.84
C THR A 19 18.08 -8.65 -15.52
N CYS A 20 17.39 -7.77 -14.81
CA CYS A 20 17.05 -6.45 -15.32
C CYS A 20 18.31 -5.57 -15.39
N PRO A 21 18.71 -5.08 -16.57
CA PRO A 21 19.92 -4.26 -16.71
C PRO A 21 19.81 -2.87 -16.03
N ASN A 22 18.61 -2.49 -15.59
CA ASN A 22 18.38 -1.18 -14.98
C ASN A 22 18.40 -1.19 -13.44
N CYS A 23 18.01 -2.28 -12.80
CA CYS A 23 17.92 -2.37 -11.33
C CYS A 23 18.55 -3.63 -10.73
N GLY A 24 18.93 -4.61 -11.56
CA GLY A 24 19.50 -5.87 -11.11
C GLY A 24 18.49 -6.94 -10.70
N PHE A 25 17.18 -6.69 -10.85
CA PHE A 25 16.14 -7.69 -10.53
C PHE A 25 16.32 -8.99 -11.31
N SER A 26 16.35 -10.12 -10.61
CA SER A 26 16.45 -11.45 -11.21
C SER A 26 15.09 -11.96 -11.69
N PHE A 27 15.03 -12.41 -12.95
CA PHE A 27 13.84 -13.00 -13.56
C PHE A 27 13.76 -14.52 -13.35
N LYS A 28 14.59 -15.10 -12.47
CA LYS A 28 14.47 -16.49 -12.06
C LYS A 28 13.15 -16.71 -11.33
N GLN A 29 12.54 -17.88 -11.54
CA GLN A 29 11.23 -18.21 -10.97
C GLN A 29 11.22 -18.10 -9.44
N GLU A 30 12.28 -18.57 -8.78
CA GLU A 30 12.45 -18.48 -7.32
C GLU A 30 12.35 -17.04 -6.80
N ASP A 31 13.09 -16.11 -7.44
CA ASP A 31 13.10 -14.69 -7.07
C ASP A 31 11.75 -14.02 -7.35
N LEU A 32 11.07 -14.41 -8.43
CA LEU A 32 9.72 -13.95 -8.77
C LEU A 32 8.68 -14.40 -7.73
N GLU A 33 8.74 -15.63 -7.25
CA GLU A 33 7.83 -16.12 -6.22
C GLU A 33 8.07 -15.41 -4.89
N ILE A 34 9.34 -15.22 -4.49
CA ILE A 34 9.68 -14.42 -3.30
C ILE A 34 9.17 -12.98 -3.44
N TYR A 35 9.31 -12.38 -4.63
CA TYR A 35 8.79 -11.04 -4.89
C TYR A 35 7.26 -10.96 -4.74
N LYS A 36 6.53 -11.94 -5.28
CA LYS A 36 5.06 -12.03 -5.15
C LYS A 36 4.64 -12.18 -3.69
N GLN A 37 5.33 -13.04 -2.93
CA GLN A 37 5.07 -13.23 -1.50
C GLN A 37 5.25 -11.92 -0.72
N LYS A 38 6.34 -11.19 -0.95
CA LYS A 38 6.57 -9.87 -0.33
C LYS A 38 5.49 -8.85 -0.69
N LEU A 39 4.99 -8.90 -1.92
CA LEU A 39 3.92 -8.01 -2.37
C LEU A 39 2.58 -8.34 -1.67
N GLU A 40 2.27 -9.62 -1.51
CA GLU A 40 1.09 -10.08 -0.79
C GLU A 40 1.16 -9.76 0.71
N GLU A 41 2.32 -9.98 1.33
CA GLU A 41 2.57 -9.61 2.73
C GLU A 41 2.33 -8.10 2.94
N ARG A 42 2.90 -7.26 2.06
CA ARG A 42 2.67 -5.81 2.10
C ARG A 42 1.19 -5.46 1.92
N ARG A 43 0.46 -6.17 1.08
CA ARG A 43 -0.99 -5.95 0.88
C ARG A 43 -1.77 -6.25 2.16
N LEU A 44 -1.46 -7.35 2.84
CA LEU A 44 -2.09 -7.74 4.09
C LEU A 44 -1.75 -6.74 5.20
N GLN A 45 -0.48 -6.39 5.35
CA GLN A 45 -0.03 -5.37 6.32
C GLN A 45 -0.74 -4.03 6.11
N ASN A 46 -0.83 -3.56 4.87
CA ASN A 46 -1.53 -2.32 4.55
C ASN A 46 -3.04 -2.41 4.84
N ALA A 47 -3.67 -3.56 4.58
CA ALA A 47 -5.08 -3.78 4.91
C ALA A 47 -5.29 -3.72 6.44
N GLU A 48 -4.42 -4.36 7.23
CA GLU A 48 -4.47 -4.31 8.69
C GLU A 48 -4.26 -2.88 9.23
N ILE A 49 -3.27 -2.15 8.69
CA ILE A 49 -3.02 -0.75 9.06
C ILE A 49 -4.24 0.11 8.74
N ASN A 50 -4.81 -0.02 7.54
CA ASN A 50 -6.01 0.72 7.16
C ASN A 50 -7.19 0.42 8.09
N GLN A 51 -7.38 -0.85 8.49
CA GLN A 51 -8.43 -1.19 9.45
C GLN A 51 -8.22 -0.53 10.82
N LYS A 52 -6.97 -0.46 11.31
CA LYS A 52 -6.64 0.24 12.57
C LYS A 52 -6.85 1.75 12.46
N ILE A 53 -6.41 2.36 11.35
CA ILE A 53 -6.57 3.79 11.07
C ILE A 53 -8.04 4.17 10.99
N ILE A 54 -8.88 3.39 10.29
CA ILE A 54 -10.33 3.65 10.19
C ILE A 54 -10.98 3.68 11.56
N LYS A 55 -10.65 2.72 12.46
CA LYS A 55 -11.18 2.71 13.82
C LYS A 55 -10.80 3.98 14.60
N LEU A 56 -9.56 4.43 14.46
CA LEU A 56 -9.10 5.67 15.10
C LEU A 56 -9.84 6.91 14.56
N HIS A 57 -10.03 7.00 13.24
CA HIS A 57 -10.79 8.09 12.62
C HIS A 57 -12.24 8.14 13.12
N LEU A 58 -12.90 6.99 13.29
CA LEU A 58 -14.26 6.93 13.84
C LEU A 58 -14.31 7.48 15.28
N ILE A 59 -13.35 7.10 16.12
CA ILE A 59 -13.27 7.61 17.50
C ILE A 59 -13.09 9.14 17.49
N TRP A 60 -12.17 9.65 16.67
CA TRP A 60 -11.92 11.09 16.58
C TRP A 60 -13.13 11.85 16.04
N PHE A 61 -13.83 11.29 15.05
CA PHE A 61 -15.07 11.85 14.52
C PHE A 61 -16.18 11.93 15.59
N CYS A 62 -16.33 10.90 16.43
CA CYS A 62 -17.27 10.92 17.55
C CYS A 62 -16.93 12.03 18.57
N ILE A 63 -15.66 12.16 18.94
CA ILE A 63 -15.19 13.21 19.87
C ILE A 63 -15.46 14.60 19.29
N PHE A 64 -15.10 14.81 18.02
CA PHE A 64 -15.33 16.07 17.32
C PHE A 64 -16.81 16.42 17.23
N THR A 65 -17.67 15.45 16.90
CA THR A 65 -19.12 15.63 16.85
C THR A 65 -19.68 16.00 18.22
N LEU A 66 -19.26 15.31 19.29
CA LEU A 66 -19.67 15.61 20.66
C LEU A 66 -19.26 17.04 21.06
N PHE A 67 -18.04 17.45 20.73
CA PHE A 67 -17.54 18.80 20.99
C PHE A 67 -18.39 19.87 20.30
N ILE A 68 -18.75 19.67 19.03
CA ILE A 68 -19.63 20.59 18.28
C ILE A 68 -21.01 20.69 18.95
N VAL A 69 -21.60 19.57 19.34
CA VAL A 69 -22.92 19.54 20.00
C VAL A 69 -22.87 20.32 21.32
N ILE A 70 -21.86 20.09 22.16
CA ILE A 70 -21.70 20.79 23.44
C ILE A 70 -21.52 22.30 23.23
N ALA A 71 -20.66 22.71 22.28
CA ALA A 71 -20.46 24.13 21.97
C ALA A 71 -21.76 24.79 21.48
N SER A 72 -22.56 24.07 20.69
CA SER A 72 -23.84 24.56 20.18
C SER A 72 -24.87 24.78 21.31
N LEU A 73 -24.93 23.85 22.28
CA LEU A 73 -25.79 23.97 23.46
C LEU A 73 -25.39 25.17 24.34
N ILE A 74 -24.10 25.38 24.59
CA ILE A 74 -23.61 26.52 25.39
C ILE A 74 -23.95 27.86 24.73
N THR A 75 -23.91 27.93 23.40
CA THR A 75 -24.18 29.18 22.67
C THR A 75 -25.66 29.57 22.64
N GLN A 76 -26.57 28.62 22.90
CA GLN A 76 -28.02 28.85 22.91
C GLN A 76 -28.60 29.13 24.31
N VAL A 77 -27.79 29.01 25.36
CA VAL A 77 -28.12 29.33 26.77
C VAL A 77 -27.63 30.72 27.11
#